data_AF-A0A2V9XL75-F1
#
_entry.id   AF-A0A2V9XL75-F1
#
_cell.length_a   1.000
_cell.length_b   1.000
_cell.length_c   1.000
_cell.angle_alpha   90.00
_cell.angle_beta   90.00
_cell.angle_gamma   90.00
#
_symmetry.space_group_name_H-M   'P 1'
#
loop_
_entity.id
_entity.type
_entity.pdbx_description
1 polymer ?
#
loop_
_entity_poly.entity_id
_entity_poly.type
_entity_poly.pdbx_seq_one_letter_code
_entity_poly.pdbx_strand_id
1 'polypeptide(L)'
;MGWVLKEDSRVPATLLSRRSFLALSAMVPWALGARASTASVPVGIELYSVREELKKDPEGTLRAVSQMGYEGVEFYAPYFDWTESQTKQIKKLLDDLGIRCFSTHNDEGYLTPTKHSAHPPI
;
A
#
# COMPACT_ATOMS: atom_id res chain seq x y z
N MET A 1 -14.49 -60.95 43.89
CA MET A 1 -13.73 -60.07 42.97
C MET A 1 -14.15 -60.43 41.55
N GLY A 2 -15.11 -59.72 40.98
CA GLY A 2 -15.62 -59.95 39.61
C GLY A 2 -16.16 -58.64 39.09
N TRP A 3 -15.49 -58.10 38.08
CA TRP A 3 -15.64 -56.74 37.59
C TRP A 3 -16.95 -56.59 36.80
N VAL A 4 -17.80 -55.66 37.23
CA VAL A 4 -18.94 -55.16 36.43
C VAL A 4 -18.37 -54.29 35.32
N LEU A 5 -18.53 -54.72 34.07
CA LEU A 5 -18.22 -53.90 32.90
C LEU A 5 -19.22 -52.74 32.85
N LYS A 6 -18.69 -51.53 33.01
CA LYS A 6 -19.42 -50.27 32.86
C LYS A 6 -19.63 -50.04 31.37
N GLU A 7 -20.89 -50.02 30.94
CA GLU A 7 -21.27 -49.73 29.57
C GLU A 7 -20.73 -48.36 29.14
N ASP A 8 -19.91 -48.37 28.09
CA ASP A 8 -19.37 -47.19 27.43
C ASP A 8 -20.50 -46.51 26.65
N SER A 9 -21.14 -45.53 27.28
CA SER A 9 -22.06 -44.61 26.61
C SER A 9 -21.25 -43.72 25.66
N ARG A 10 -20.97 -44.24 24.46
CA ARG A 10 -20.42 -43.45 23.35
C ARG A 10 -21.36 -42.31 23.06
N VAL A 11 -20.91 -41.09 23.35
CA VAL A 11 -21.53 -39.87 22.85
C VAL A 11 -21.54 -39.97 21.32
N PRO A 12 -22.70 -39.87 20.63
CA PRO A 12 -22.71 -39.93 19.19
C PRO A 12 -21.93 -38.73 18.64
N ALA A 13 -20.79 -39.01 18.01
CA ALA A 13 -19.97 -38.04 17.30
C ALA A 13 -20.67 -37.61 16.00
N THR A 14 -21.80 -36.90 16.10
CA THR A 14 -22.49 -36.34 14.93
C THR A 14 -23.18 -35.02 15.27
N LEU A 15 -22.46 -34.06 15.86
CA LEU A 15 -23.05 -32.75 16.13
C LEU A 15 -23.02 -31.76 14.96
N LEU A 16 -22.34 -32.06 13.85
CA LEU A 16 -22.37 -31.23 12.65
C LEU A 16 -22.34 -32.08 11.38
N SER A 17 -23.45 -32.13 10.64
CA SER A 17 -23.46 -32.69 9.28
C SER A 17 -22.64 -31.81 8.34
N ARG A 18 -21.98 -32.39 7.33
CA ARG A 18 -21.25 -31.64 6.29
C ARG A 18 -22.10 -30.55 5.63
N ARG A 19 -23.40 -30.81 5.49
CA ARG A 19 -24.37 -29.85 4.94
C ARG A 19 -24.64 -28.70 5.92
N SER A 20 -24.78 -29.01 7.21
CA SER A 20 -24.96 -28.00 8.27
C SER A 20 -23.72 -27.14 8.43
N PHE A 21 -22.52 -27.73 8.29
CA PHE A 21 -21.25 -27.00 8.29
C PHE A 21 -21.18 -25.99 7.12
N LEU A 22 -21.45 -26.43 5.88
CA LEU A 22 -21.46 -25.53 4.72
C LEU A 22 -22.50 -24.41 4.83
N ALA A 23 -23.70 -24.74 5.32
CA ALA A 23 -24.76 -23.75 5.53
C ALA A 23 -24.37 -22.70 6.58
N LEU A 24 -23.72 -23.12 7.68
CA LEU A 24 -23.25 -22.20 8.72
C LEU A 24 -22.09 -21.32 8.21
N SER A 25 -21.14 -21.90 7.46
CA SER A 25 -20.00 -21.17 6.90
C SER A 25 -20.40 -20.11 5.86
N ALA A 26 -21.47 -20.36 5.08
CA ALA A 26 -21.96 -19.41 4.08
C ALA A 26 -22.52 -18.11 4.70
N MET A 27 -22.92 -18.12 5.97
CA MET A 27 -23.45 -16.94 6.67
C MET A 27 -22.35 -16.10 7.36
N VAL A 28 -21.13 -16.61 7.48
CA VAL A 28 -20.01 -15.93 8.17
C VAL A 28 -19.66 -14.57 7.56
N PRO A 29 -19.55 -14.40 6.22
CA PRO A 29 -19.23 -13.10 5.63
C PRO A 29 -20.31 -12.03 5.92
N TRP A 30 -21.57 -12.44 5.99
CA TRP A 30 -22.68 -11.56 6.32
C TRP A 30 -22.70 -11.18 7.80
N ALA A 31 -22.50 -12.16 8.69
CA ALA A 31 -22.44 -11.93 10.15
C ALA A 31 -21.24 -11.07 10.57
N LEU A 32 -20.13 -11.14 9.83
CA LEU A 32 -18.93 -10.33 10.05
C LEU A 32 -18.95 -9.00 9.29
N GLY A 33 -20.02 -8.71 8.53
CA GLY A 33 -20.12 -7.45 7.77
C GLY A 33 -18.97 -7.26 6.77
N ALA A 34 -18.42 -8.34 6.23
CA ALA A 34 -17.36 -8.28 5.23
C ALA A 34 -17.92 -7.67 3.94
N ARG A 35 -17.81 -6.35 3.83
CA ARG A 35 -18.09 -5.60 2.60
C ARG A 35 -16.80 -5.49 1.80
N ALA A 36 -16.89 -5.61 0.48
CA ALA A 36 -15.79 -5.21 -0.39
C ALA A 36 -15.42 -3.76 -0.07
N SER A 37 -14.12 -3.48 0.05
CA SER A 37 -13.64 -2.12 0.30
C SER A 37 -14.16 -1.18 -0.79
N THR A 38 -14.90 -0.15 -0.39
CA THR A 38 -15.29 0.96 -1.27
C THR A 38 -14.25 2.08 -1.24
N ALA A 39 -13.06 1.84 -0.68
CA ALA A 39 -12.00 2.85 -0.65
C ALA A 39 -11.60 3.19 -2.09
N SER A 40 -11.56 4.49 -2.40
CA SER A 40 -11.04 4.98 -3.66
C SER A 40 -9.56 4.62 -3.79
N VAL A 41 -9.15 4.20 -4.98
CA VAL A 41 -7.73 4.02 -5.29
C VAL A 41 -7.13 5.41 -5.55
N PRO A 42 -6.08 5.83 -4.82
CA PRO A 42 -5.50 7.13 -5.00
C PRO A 42 -4.98 7.33 -6.43
N VAL A 43 -5.27 8.48 -7.03
CA VAL A 43 -4.78 8.80 -8.38
C VAL A 43 -3.46 9.55 -8.31
N GLY A 44 -2.40 8.97 -8.88
CA GLY A 44 -1.08 9.58 -8.97
C GLY A 44 -0.69 10.04 -10.39
N ILE A 45 0.36 10.85 -10.48
CA ILE A 45 0.95 11.30 -11.75
C ILE A 45 2.45 10.98 -11.82
N GLU A 46 2.90 10.42 -12.94
CA GLU A 46 4.33 10.37 -13.27
C GLU A 46 4.80 11.75 -13.71
N LEU A 47 5.74 12.32 -12.94
CA LEU A 47 6.19 13.70 -13.08
C LEU A 47 6.98 13.96 -14.38
N TYR A 48 7.34 12.91 -15.12
CA TYR A 48 7.88 13.06 -16.48
C TYR A 48 6.91 13.81 -17.42
N SER A 49 5.61 13.71 -17.14
CA SER A 49 4.53 14.41 -17.86
C SER A 49 4.65 15.93 -17.76
N VAL A 50 5.27 16.45 -16.70
CA VAL A 50 5.47 17.89 -16.40
C VAL A 50 6.96 18.20 -16.14
N ARG A 51 7.86 17.45 -16.78
CA ARG A 51 9.31 17.49 -16.53
C ARG A 51 9.95 18.86 -16.75
N GLU A 52 9.43 19.65 -17.69
CA GLU A 52 10.00 20.95 -18.01
C GLU A 52 9.68 21.97 -16.91
N GLU A 53 8.49 21.90 -16.33
CA GLU A 53 8.05 22.67 -15.16
C GLU A 53 8.81 22.21 -13.92
N LEU A 54 8.87 20.89 -13.68
CA LEU A 54 9.57 20.31 -12.53
C LEU A 54 11.05 20.71 -12.52
N LYS A 55 11.70 20.71 -13.69
CA LYS A 55 13.12 21.12 -13.81
C LYS A 55 13.33 22.61 -13.49
N LYS A 56 12.35 23.47 -13.77
CA LYS A 56 12.43 24.93 -13.55
C LYS A 56 12.10 25.30 -12.12
N ASP A 57 11.03 24.73 -11.58
CA ASP A 57 10.51 25.01 -10.24
C ASP A 57 9.88 23.74 -9.65
N PRO A 58 10.69 22.90 -8.98
CA PRO A 58 10.20 21.66 -8.37
C PRO A 58 9.07 21.90 -7.37
N GLU A 59 9.20 22.93 -6.52
CA GLU A 59 8.22 23.20 -5.45
C GLU A 59 6.91 23.74 -6.00
N GLY A 60 6.97 24.72 -6.91
CA GLY A 60 5.78 25.26 -7.57
C GLY A 60 5.03 24.20 -8.37
N THR A 61 5.78 23.33 -9.05
CA THR A 61 5.19 22.21 -9.81
C THR A 61 4.45 21.23 -8.91
N LEU A 62 5.06 20.81 -7.79
CA LEU A 62 4.41 19.89 -6.84
C LEU A 62 3.17 20.51 -6.18
N ARG A 63 3.21 21.82 -5.87
CA ARG A 63 2.04 22.55 -5.38
C ARG A 63 0.91 22.59 -6.41
N ALA A 64 1.23 22.84 -7.68
CA ALA A 64 0.25 22.83 -8.75
C ALA A 64 -0.36 21.44 -8.96
N VAL A 65 0.45 20.38 -8.97
CA VAL A 65 0.00 18.98 -9.06
C VAL A 65 -0.97 18.63 -7.92
N SER A 66 -0.65 19.01 -6.69
CA SER A 66 -1.53 18.83 -5.53
C SER A 66 -2.85 19.60 -5.70
N GLN A 67 -2.81 20.86 -6.17
CA GLN A 67 -4.00 21.67 -6.42
C GLN A 67 -4.90 21.11 -7.53
N MET A 68 -4.34 20.37 -8.49
CA MET A 68 -5.10 19.66 -9.53
C MET A 68 -5.86 18.44 -8.99
N GLY A 69 -5.58 18.00 -7.76
CA GLY A 69 -6.27 16.89 -7.10
C GLY A 69 -5.55 15.54 -7.22
N TYR A 70 -4.31 15.51 -7.68
CA TYR A 70 -3.51 14.28 -7.62
C TYR A 70 -3.14 13.95 -6.17
N GLU A 71 -3.32 12.69 -5.79
CA GLU A 71 -3.09 12.18 -4.44
C GLU A 71 -1.68 11.62 -4.25
N GLY A 72 -0.94 11.48 -5.34
CA GLY A 72 0.46 11.13 -5.30
C GLY A 72 1.23 11.40 -6.58
N VAL A 73 2.52 11.14 -6.51
CA VAL A 73 3.48 11.39 -7.58
C VAL A 73 4.39 10.18 -7.76
N GLU A 74 4.90 10.06 -8.98
CA GLU A 74 6.03 9.20 -9.31
C GLU A 74 7.16 10.07 -9.86
N PHE A 75 8.30 10.07 -9.16
CA PHE A 75 9.50 10.79 -9.61
C PHE A 75 10.23 10.03 -10.71
N TYR A 76 11.07 10.74 -11.47
CA TYR A 76 12.01 10.14 -12.42
C TYR A 76 13.44 10.58 -12.11
N ALA A 77 14.42 9.84 -12.61
CA ALA A 77 15.80 9.81 -12.11
C ALA A 77 16.56 11.11 -11.78
N PRO A 78 16.33 12.30 -12.37
CA PRO A 78 17.13 13.49 -12.04
C PRO A 78 17.15 13.94 -10.57
N TYR A 79 16.25 13.42 -9.72
CA TYR A 79 16.34 13.67 -8.27
C TYR A 79 17.59 13.05 -7.62
N PHE A 80 18.25 12.08 -8.26
CA PHE A 80 19.55 11.53 -7.84
C PHE A 80 20.72 12.52 -7.94
N ASP A 81 20.49 13.73 -8.47
CA ASP A 81 21.50 14.79 -8.47
C ASP A 81 21.16 15.90 -7.46
N TRP A 82 20.07 15.75 -6.69
CA TRP A 82 19.71 16.69 -5.62
C TRP A 82 20.59 16.52 -4.39
N THR A 83 20.85 17.63 -3.70
CA THR A 83 21.50 17.56 -2.39
C THR A 83 20.57 16.88 -1.37
N GLU A 84 21.16 16.40 -0.27
CA GLU A 84 20.39 15.87 0.86
C GLU A 84 19.39 16.92 1.41
N SER A 85 19.79 18.19 1.46
CA SER A 85 18.92 19.28 1.91
C SER A 85 17.73 19.50 0.98
N GLN A 86 17.94 19.46 -0.34
CA GLN A 86 16.87 19.54 -1.33
C GLN A 86 15.92 18.36 -1.21
N THR A 87 16.46 17.15 -1.05
CA THR A 87 15.65 15.93 -0.89
C THR A 87 14.76 16.02 0.36
N LYS A 88 15.31 16.44 1.50
CA LYS A 88 14.53 16.65 2.74
C LYS A 88 13.48 17.75 2.59
N GLN A 89 13.79 18.83 1.88
CA GLN A 89 12.86 19.92 1.62
C GLN A 89 11.68 19.45 0.77
N ILE A 90 11.94 18.73 -0.32
CA ILE A 90 10.89 18.17 -1.19
C ILE A 90 10.07 17.14 -0.43
N LYS A 91 10.69 16.24 0.33
CA LYS A 91 9.97 15.29 1.19
C LYS A 91 9.02 16.02 2.15
N LYS A 92 9.51 17.06 2.83
CA LYS A 92 8.68 17.87 3.74
C LYS A 92 7.53 18.53 2.98
N LEU A 93 7.77 19.03 1.78
CA LEU A 93 6.73 19.64 0.95
C LEU A 93 5.64 18.63 0.57
N LEU A 94 6.01 17.40 0.19
CA LEU A 94 5.03 16.33 -0.09
C LEU A 94 4.18 16.04 1.16
N ASP A 95 4.82 15.94 2.33
CA ASP A 95 4.13 15.73 3.61
C ASP A 95 3.17 16.91 3.93
N ASP A 96 3.58 18.16 3.72
CA ASP A 96 2.76 19.36 3.94
C ASP A 96 1.56 19.45 2.97
N LEU A 97 1.73 18.97 1.74
CA LEU A 97 0.69 18.94 0.70
C LEU A 97 -0.25 17.74 0.83
N GLY A 98 0.10 16.74 1.65
CA GLY A 98 -0.66 15.50 1.79
C GLY A 98 -0.59 14.58 0.57
N ILE A 99 0.38 14.78 -0.33
CA ILE A 99 0.61 13.92 -1.50
C ILE A 99 1.74 12.93 -1.22
N ARG A 100 1.60 11.69 -1.70
CA ARG A 100 2.62 10.63 -1.47
C ARG A 100 3.44 10.38 -2.72
N CYS A 101 4.73 10.09 -2.55
CA CYS A 101 5.52 9.45 -3.59
C CYS A 101 5.21 7.95 -3.59
N PHE A 102 4.49 7.44 -4.60
CA PHE A 102 4.11 6.03 -4.67
C PHE A 102 5.17 5.15 -5.32
N SER A 103 6.01 5.73 -6.18
CA SER A 103 6.93 5.00 -7.04
C SER A 103 8.01 5.96 -7.60
N THR A 104 9.03 5.40 -8.26
CA THR A 104 10.03 6.15 -9.02
C THR A 104 10.39 5.41 -10.31
N HIS A 105 10.51 6.13 -11.42
CA HIS A 105 10.91 5.58 -12.72
C HIS A 105 12.37 5.94 -13.03
N ASN A 106 13.25 4.95 -12.97
CA ASN A 106 14.69 5.13 -13.12
C ASN A 106 15.26 4.12 -14.12
N ASP A 107 16.21 4.57 -14.95
CA ASP A 107 16.96 3.67 -15.83
C ASP A 107 18.03 2.88 -15.06
N GLU A 108 18.65 1.91 -15.73
CA GLU A 108 19.68 1.02 -15.16
C GLU A 108 20.85 1.79 -14.52
N GLY A 109 21.23 2.96 -15.06
CA GLY A 109 22.36 3.75 -14.54
C GLY A 109 22.16 4.25 -13.12
N TYR A 110 20.91 4.45 -12.71
CA TYR A 110 20.53 4.91 -11.38
C TYR A 110 20.29 3.77 -10.37
N LEU A 111 20.30 2.52 -10.82
CA LEU A 111 20.15 1.34 -9.96
C LEU A 111 21.50 0.81 -9.43
N THR A 112 22.60 1.51 -9.71
CA THR A 112 23.92 1.16 -9.20
C THR A 112 24.03 1.42 -7.69
N PRO A 113 24.78 0.59 -6.93
CA PRO A 113 24.93 0.77 -5.48
C PRO A 113 25.43 2.17 -5.11
N THR A 114 26.33 2.74 -5.91
CA THR A 114 26.91 4.07 -5.67
C THR A 114 25.87 5.18 -5.72
N LYS A 115 24.92 5.12 -6.66
CA LYS A 115 23.87 6.14 -6.80
C LYS A 115 22.69 5.88 -5.86
N HIS A 116 22.30 4.62 -5.67
CA HIS A 116 21.16 4.26 -4.82
C HIS A 116 21.44 4.47 -3.32
N SER A 117 22.62 4.11 -2.83
CA SER A 117 22.94 4.23 -1.40
C SER A 117 23.32 5.65 -0.96
N ALA A 118 23.60 6.55 -1.90
CA ALA A 118 24.02 7.92 -1.62
C ALA A 118 22.85 8.89 -1.39
N HIS A 119 21.62 8.52 -1.79
CA HIS A 119 20.45 9.40 -1.69
C HIS A 119 19.43 8.89 -0.67
N PRO A 120 18.96 9.75 0.25
CA PRO A 120 17.83 9.39 1.10
C PRO A 120 16.56 9.22 0.27
N PRO A 121 15.61 8.38 0.73
CA PRO A 121 14.33 8.23 0.04
C PRO A 121 13.55 9.55 0.06
N ILE A 122 12.85 9.81 -1.04
CA ILE A 122 11.87 10.91 -1.16
C ILE A 122 10.57 10.49 -0.48
#